data_AF-D2VXD3-F1
#
_entry.id   AF-D2VXD3-F1
#
_cell.length_a   1.000
_cell.length_b   1.000
_cell.length_c   1.000
_cell.angle_alpha   90.00
_cell.angle_beta   90.00
_cell.angle_gamma   90.00
#
_symmetry.space_group_name_H-M   'P 1'
#
loop_
_entity.id
_entity.type
_entity.pdbx_description
1 polymer ?
#
loop_
_entity_poly.entity_id
_entity_poly.type
_entity_poly.pdbx_seq_one_letter_code
_entity_poly.pdbx_strand_id
1 'polypeptide(L)'
;MGKPLPNLELLWVNSNNITNLSAFIERVKVVCPNLQYFSMMANKACPNFFVGGTPELYQDYRHFVISRLPKLKVLDQNNVTDEERQQALQHYANLKIQPTTNTVTSNHLNRPSI
;
A
#
# COMPACT_ATOMS: atom_id res chain seq x y z
N MET A 1 -3.65 10.47 18.15
CA MET A 1 -3.08 9.26 17.51
C MET A 1 -4.01 8.09 17.81
N GLY A 2 -4.22 7.16 16.85
CA GLY A 2 -5.06 5.98 17.09
C GLY A 2 -4.32 4.96 17.95
N LYS A 3 -5.05 4.22 18.79
CA LYS A 3 -4.47 3.19 19.66
C LYS A 3 -3.85 2.06 18.80
N PRO A 4 -2.60 1.62 19.07
CA PRO A 4 -2.01 0.48 18.37
C PRO A 4 -2.83 -0.80 18.58
N LEU A 5 -2.86 -1.63 17.55
CA LEU A 5 -3.45 -2.96 17.49
C LEU A 5 -2.34 -4.00 17.22
N PRO A 6 -1.46 -4.25 18.19
CA PRO A 6 -0.26 -5.07 17.98
C PRO A 6 -0.58 -6.53 17.68
N ASN A 7 -1.77 -7.04 18.03
CA ASN A 7 -2.15 -8.43 17.79
C ASN A 7 -2.97 -8.62 16.51
N LEU A 8 -3.23 -7.55 15.75
CA LEU A 8 -4.00 -7.66 14.51
C LEU A 8 -3.10 -8.20 13.39
N GLU A 9 -3.40 -9.43 12.95
CA GLU A 9 -2.65 -10.10 11.87
C GLU A 9 -3.40 -10.09 10.53
N LEU A 10 -4.73 -9.98 10.55
CA LEU A 10 -5.58 -9.96 9.36
C LEU A 10 -6.43 -8.70 9.34
N LEU A 11 -6.40 -7.97 8.23
CA LEU A 11 -7.20 -6.78 8.00
C LEU A 11 -7.79 -6.83 6.59
N TRP A 12 -9.12 -6.78 6.53
CA TRP A 12 -9.86 -6.76 5.28
C TRP A 12 -10.70 -5.49 5.20
N VAL A 13 -10.37 -4.60 4.25
CA VAL A 13 -11.03 -3.29 4.06
C VAL A 13 -11.50 -3.11 2.62
N ASN A 14 -11.95 -4.18 1.96
CA ASN A 14 -12.43 -4.11 0.58
C ASN A 14 -13.70 -3.27 0.46
N SER A 15 -13.93 -2.74 -0.74
CA SER A 15 -15.14 -1.98 -1.08
C SER A 15 -15.42 -0.81 -0.15
N ASN A 16 -14.36 -0.15 0.32
CA ASN A 16 -14.44 1.11 1.05
C ASN A 16 -14.10 2.29 0.12
N ASN A 17 -14.14 3.52 0.64
CA ASN A 17 -13.79 4.72 -0.11
C ASN A 17 -12.36 5.21 0.21
N ILE A 18 -11.40 4.29 0.33
CA ILE A 18 -9.99 4.66 0.53
C ILE A 18 -9.46 5.23 -0.79
N THR A 19 -8.99 6.49 -0.76
CA THR A 19 -8.51 7.22 -1.95
C THR A 19 -7.02 7.55 -1.90
N ASN A 20 -6.45 7.75 -0.70
CA ASN A 20 -5.03 8.04 -0.52
C ASN A 20 -4.30 6.79 -0.01
N LEU A 21 -3.67 6.06 -0.92
CA LEU A 21 -2.92 4.83 -0.62
C LEU A 21 -1.82 5.09 0.42
N SER A 22 -0.98 6.09 0.15
CA SER A 22 0.21 6.37 0.95
C SER A 22 -0.14 6.70 2.41
N ALA A 23 -1.09 7.62 2.61
CA ALA A 23 -1.54 8.01 3.95
C ALA A 23 -2.18 6.83 4.69
N PHE A 24 -2.97 6.01 3.99
CA PHE A 24 -3.62 4.85 4.59
C PHE A 24 -2.59 3.80 5.03
N ILE A 25 -1.66 3.42 4.15
CA ILE A 25 -0.67 2.37 4.43
C ILE A 25 0.33 2.80 5.49
N GLU A 26 0.79 4.05 5.49
CA GLU A 26 1.65 4.55 6.58
C GLU A 26 0.93 4.53 7.93
N ARG A 27 -0.39 4.76 7.93
CA ARG A 27 -1.18 4.62 9.16
C ARG A 27 -1.34 3.16 9.58
N VAL A 28 -1.61 2.25 8.65
CA VAL A 28 -1.70 0.81 8.91
C VAL A 28 -0.39 0.28 9.48
N LYS A 29 0.76 0.68 8.91
CA LYS A 29 2.09 0.31 9.40
C LYS A 29 2.30 0.65 10.87
N VAL A 30 1.87 1.84 11.30
CA VAL A 30 2.03 2.31 12.68
C VAL A 30 1.02 1.64 13.62
N VAL A 31 -0.24 1.49 13.19
CA VAL A 31 -1.32 0.98 14.05
C VAL A 31 -1.28 -0.55 14.14
N CYS A 32 -0.94 -1.25 13.06
CA CYS A 32 -1.00 -2.71 12.94
C CYS A 32 0.39 -3.27 12.60
N PRO A 33 1.39 -3.16 13.50
CA PRO A 33 2.79 -3.48 13.19
C PRO A 33 3.03 -4.98 12.88
N ASN A 34 2.10 -5.86 13.25
CA ASN A 34 2.19 -7.31 13.04
C ASN A 34 1.23 -7.83 11.95
N LEU A 35 0.73 -6.95 11.08
CA LEU A 35 -0.17 -7.34 10.00
C LEU A 35 0.51 -8.30 9.01
N GLN A 36 -0.15 -9.42 8.73
CA GLN A 36 0.32 -10.50 7.86
C GLN A 36 -0.60 -10.71 6.65
N TYR A 37 -1.90 -10.47 6.79
CA TYR A 37 -2.90 -10.65 5.74
C TYR A 37 -3.64 -9.35 5.53
N PHE A 38 -3.57 -8.80 4.32
CA PHE A 38 -4.19 -7.52 4.00
C PHE A 38 -4.95 -7.60 2.67
N SER A 39 -6.14 -7.03 2.65
CA SER A 39 -6.82 -6.77 1.38
C SER A 39 -7.54 -5.42 1.41
N MET A 40 -7.39 -4.67 0.33
CA MET A 40 -8.10 -3.41 0.09
C MET A 40 -8.61 -3.30 -1.36
N MET A 41 -8.91 -4.44 -2.01
CA MET A 41 -9.50 -4.45 -3.34
C MET A 41 -10.79 -3.64 -3.40
N ALA A 42 -11.12 -3.14 -4.60
CA ALA A 42 -12.31 -2.32 -4.86
C ALA A 42 -12.35 -1.00 -4.06
N ASN A 43 -11.18 -0.50 -3.64
CA ASN A 43 -11.00 0.88 -3.21
C ASN A 43 -10.39 1.71 -4.35
N LYS A 44 -10.68 3.01 -4.41
CA LYS A 44 -10.09 3.93 -5.42
C LYS A 44 -8.56 3.99 -5.36
N ALA A 45 -7.99 3.79 -4.17
CA ALA A 45 -6.55 3.72 -3.93
C ALA A 45 -5.88 2.41 -4.39
N CYS A 46 -6.66 1.39 -4.80
CA CYS A 46 -6.16 0.12 -5.32
C CYS A 46 -6.48 0.06 -6.83
N PRO A 47 -5.54 0.43 -7.71
CA PRO A 47 -5.75 0.41 -9.16
C PRO A 47 -5.73 -1.04 -9.65
N ASN A 48 -6.86 -1.73 -9.50
CA ASN A 48 -7.06 -3.07 -10.05
C ASN A 48 -7.97 -3.02 -11.29
N PHE A 49 -8.03 -4.12 -12.05
CA PHE A 49 -8.81 -4.19 -13.30
C PHE A 49 -10.29 -3.81 -13.10
N PHE A 50 -10.86 -4.12 -11.92
CA PHE A 50 -12.26 -3.81 -11.61
C PHE A 50 -12.56 -2.32 -11.43
N VAL A 51 -11.55 -1.48 -11.21
CA VAL A 51 -11.68 -0.02 -11.11
C VAL A 51 -10.99 0.72 -12.25
N GLY A 52 -10.63 0.02 -13.34
CA GLY A 52 -9.98 0.59 -14.52
C GLY A 52 -8.45 0.73 -14.44
N GLY A 53 -7.79 0.00 -13.54
CA GLY A 53 -6.33 -0.06 -13.46
C GLY A 53 -5.72 -1.04 -14.48
N THR A 54 -4.47 -0.79 -14.86
CA THR A 54 -3.66 -1.72 -15.68
C THR A 54 -2.87 -2.69 -14.78
N PRO A 55 -2.39 -3.83 -15.31
CA PRO A 55 -1.51 -4.73 -14.56
C PRO A 55 -0.27 -4.03 -13.98
N GLU A 56 0.29 -3.06 -14.70
CA GLU A 56 1.46 -2.29 -14.28
C GLU A 56 1.12 -1.37 -13.10
N LEU A 57 -0.04 -0.69 -13.14
CA LEU A 57 -0.51 0.14 -12.02
C LEU A 57 -0.77 -0.72 -10.78
N TYR A 58 -1.34 -1.91 -10.96
CA TYR A 58 -1.53 -2.85 -9.86
C TYR A 58 -0.20 -3.34 -9.29
N GLN A 59 0.79 -3.65 -10.13
CA GLN A 59 2.13 -4.05 -9.69
C GLN A 59 2.81 -2.95 -8.88
N ASP A 60 2.67 -1.69 -9.30
CA ASP A 60 3.23 -0.53 -8.61
C ASP A 60 2.60 -0.36 -7.22
N TYR A 61 1.27 -0.42 -7.14
CA TYR A 61 0.52 -0.47 -5.88
C TYR A 61 1.00 -1.62 -4.97
N ARG A 62 1.13 -2.83 -5.53
CA ARG A 62 1.52 -4.04 -4.80
C ARG A 62 2.92 -3.89 -4.21
N HIS A 63 3.88 -3.46 -5.01
CA HIS A 63 5.25 -3.19 -4.54
C HIS A 63 5.29 -2.09 -3.47
N PHE A 64 4.53 -1.00 -3.65
CA PHE A 64 4.43 0.03 -2.63
C PHE A 64 3.95 -0.54 -1.29
N VAL A 65 2.83 -1.27 -1.26
CA VAL A 65 2.29 -1.87 -0.03
C VAL A 65 3.27 -2.85 0.62
N ILE A 66 3.87 -3.75 -0.17
CA ILE A 66 4.85 -4.73 0.32
C ILE A 66 6.07 -4.05 0.95
N SER A 67 6.56 -2.96 0.35
CA SER A 67 7.71 -2.22 0.88
C SER A 67 7.43 -1.57 2.24
N ARG A 68 6.17 -1.25 2.55
CA ARG A 68 5.76 -0.56 3.79
C ARG A 68 5.35 -1.50 4.90
N LEU A 69 4.85 -2.69 4.56
CA LEU A 69 4.35 -3.68 5.51
C LEU A 69 5.30 -4.89 5.58
N PRO A 70 6.36 -4.85 6.42
CA PRO A 70 7.47 -5.80 6.35
C PRO A 70 7.07 -7.24 6.72
N LYS A 71 5.98 -7.44 7.46
CA LYS A 71 5.49 -8.76 7.89
C LYS A 71 4.37 -9.33 7.00
N LEU A 72 4.00 -8.61 5.94
CA LEU A 72 2.88 -8.98 5.08
C LEU A 72 3.18 -10.26 4.30
N LYS A 73 2.35 -11.28 4.45
CA LYS A 73 2.45 -12.59 3.78
C LYS A 73 1.50 -12.72 2.60
N VAL A 74 0.32 -12.10 2.68
CA VAL A 74 -0.71 -12.15 1.62
C VAL A 74 -1.27 -10.75 1.39
N LEU A 75 -1.31 -10.33 0.13
CA LEU A 75 -1.95 -9.10 -0.33
C LEU A 75 -2.96 -9.41 -1.41
N ASP A 76 -4.21 -8.99 -1.22
CA ASP A 76 -5.28 -9.07 -2.22
C ASP A 76 -5.38 -10.48 -2.84
N GLN A 77 -5.48 -11.48 -1.95
CA GLN A 77 -5.58 -12.92 -2.25
C GLN A 77 -4.30 -13.62 -2.72
N ASN A 78 -3.22 -12.89 -3.01
CA ASN A 78 -1.97 -13.47 -3.52
C ASN A 78 -0.86 -13.45 -2.47
N ASN A 79 -0.14 -14.56 -2.34
CA ASN A 79 1.05 -14.65 -1.49
C ASN A 79 2.10 -13.63 -1.95
N VAL A 80 2.78 -13.00 -1.00
CA VAL A 80 3.94 -12.15 -1.25
C VAL A 80 5.16 -13.05 -1.33
N THR A 81 5.86 -13.04 -2.46
CA THR A 81 7.11 -13.81 -2.61
C THR A 81 8.32 -13.01 -2.13
N ASP A 82 9.43 -13.71 -1.89
CA ASP A 82 10.70 -13.07 -1.51
C ASP A 82 11.25 -12.22 -2.66
N GLU A 83 11.09 -12.65 -3.91
CA GLU A 83 11.49 -11.90 -5.11
C GLU A 83 10.70 -10.59 -5.22
N GLU A 84 9.37 -10.65 -5.07
CA GLU A 84 8.51 -9.45 -5.06
C GLU A 84 8.92 -8.49 -3.93
N ARG A 85 9.24 -9.02 -2.75
CA ARG A 85 9.69 -8.21 -1.62
C ARG A 85 11.02 -7.53 -1.90
N GLN A 86 11.98 -8.24 -2.48
CA GLN A 86 13.28 -7.67 -2.84
C GLN A 86 13.11 -6.54 -3.87
N GLN A 87 12.32 -6.76 -4.92
CA GLN A 87 12.02 -5.75 -5.94
C GLN A 87 11.33 -4.52 -5.34
N ALA A 88 10.31 -4.74 -4.50
CA ALA A 88 9.60 -3.69 -3.80
C ALA A 88 10.55 -2.84 -2.94
N LEU A 89 11.43 -3.47 -2.17
CA LEU A 89 12.39 -2.75 -1.33
C LEU A 89 13.41 -1.98 -2.18
N GLN A 90 13.93 -2.56 -3.26
CA GLN A 90 14.84 -1.85 -4.17
C GLN A 90 14.21 -0.58 -4.75
N HIS A 91 12.93 -0.64 -5.13
CA HIS A 91 12.23 0.49 -5.73
C HIS A 91 11.78 1.54 -4.70
N TYR A 92 11.41 1.10 -3.48
CA TYR A 92 10.69 1.95 -2.51
C TYR A 92 11.43 2.26 -1.21
N ALA A 93 12.58 1.65 -0.91
CA ALA A 93 13.26 1.78 0.39
C ALA A 93 13.62 3.23 0.78
N ASN A 94 13.96 4.06 -0.19
CA ASN A 94 14.40 5.44 0.06
C ASN A 94 13.29 6.50 -0.14
N LEU A 95 12.06 6.08 -0.44
CA LEU A 95 10.96 7.02 -0.67
C LEU A 95 10.53 7.68 0.64
N LYS A 96 10.94 8.94 0.83
CA LYS A 96 10.46 9.83 1.88
C LYS A 96 9.08 10.35 1.47
N ILE A 97 8.03 9.86 2.12
CA ILE A 97 6.68 10.40 1.93
C ILE A 97 6.60 11.70 2.75
N GLN A 98 6.48 12.83 2.06
CA GLN A 98 6.18 14.09 2.74
C GLN A 98 4.73 14.06 3.24
N PRO A 99 4.46 14.46 4.49
CA PRO A 99 3.08 14.57 4.97
C PRO A 99 2.36 15.65 4.15
N THR A 100 1.36 15.25 3.36
CA THR A 100 0.54 16.18 2.59
C THR A 100 -0.30 17.02 3.55
N THR A 101 0.05 18.28 3.75
CA THR A 101 -0.91 19.29 4.21
C THR A 101 -1.99 19.43 3.13
N ASN A 102 -3.25 19.52 3.54
CA ASN A 102 -4.41 19.57 2.63
C ASN A 102 -4.33 20.76 1.67
N THR A 103 -3.81 20.55 0.47
CA THR A 103 -4.07 21.39 -0.70
C THR A 103 -4.33 20.48 -1.89
N VAL A 104 -5.54 20.56 -2.39
CA VAL A 104 -6.00 19.89 -3.61
C VAL A 104 -5.12 20.34 -4.76
N THR A 105 -4.30 19.43 -5.28
CA THR A 105 -3.93 19.44 -6.70
C THR A 105 -3.61 18.01 -7.10
N SER A 106 -4.41 17.50 -8.03
CA SER A 106 -4.05 16.40 -8.91
C SER A 106 -2.65 16.64 -9.50
N ASN A 107 -1.74 15.69 -9.34
CA ASN A 107 -1.02 15.04 -10.44
C ASN A 107 0.23 14.31 -9.95
N HIS A 108 0.39 13.11 -10.51
CA HIS A 108 1.61 12.34 -10.69
C HIS A 108 2.54 12.17 -9.49
N LEU A 109 2.66 10.90 -9.07
CA LEU A 109 3.87 10.39 -8.43
C LEU A 109 5.09 10.93 -9.21
N ASN A 110 5.85 11.83 -8.59
CA ASN A 110 7.12 12.32 -9.10
C ASN A 110 8.09 11.13 -9.18
N ARG A 111 8.19 10.54 -10.36
CA ARG A 111 9.23 9.57 -10.71
C ARG A 111 10.51 10.34 -11.03
N PRO A 112 11.66 10.06 -10.40
CA PRO A 112 12.94 10.46 -10.96
C PRO A 112 13.15 9.69 -12.26
N SER A 113 13.31 10.42 -13.37
CA SER A 113 13.69 9.86 -14.67
C SER A 113 15.01 9.10 -14.56
N ILE A 114 15.03 7.86 -15.03
CA ILE A 114 16.22 7.24 -15.63
C ILE A 114 15.95 7.19 -17.12
#